data_AF-A0A1Q6U700-F1
#
_entry.id   AF-A0A1Q6U700-F1
#
_cell.length_a   1.000
_cell.length_b   1.000
_cell.length_c   1.000
_cell.angle_alpha   90.00
_cell.angle_beta   90.00
_cell.angle_gamma   90.00
#
_symmetry.space_group_name_H-M   'P 1'
#
loop_
_entity.id
_entity.type
_entity.pdbx_description
1 polymer ?
#
loop_
_entity_poly.entity_id
_entity_poly.type
_entity_poly.pdbx_seq_one_letter_code
_entity_poly.pdbx_strand_id
1 'polypeptide(L)'
;MNAHDAGLAGKLVDNGDGTAAFTMDSLKAGDKVSIGGKNYTIGGTDTDVTALIDAANAALKNNTDKFSLKIGDNEFQVVRDGKILDKDGNQLYVASAANAATPATFDAKTSTFTTTASFTSTAANTPKIDNAALTVDNLKAIASLSGKTTTVGADTVTVMTDAKNADGTQGTDGIDDTDASIITKENAYKLAANELAAANKIGDTEGASSVTNNNDGTFSIKVGQAKVANALSFSLHVGADADMTNKIEVDIESMDSASLGIKGLNVKDKTGNAATYAIDAIADAVAKVSEQRSALGAVQNRLEHTIANVDNVVENTTSAE
;
A
#
# COMPACT_ATOMS: atom_id res chain seq x y z
N MET A 1 10.39 -5.28 -22.12
CA MET A 1 9.69 -4.24 -21.35
C MET A 1 9.87 -4.56 -19.89
N ASN A 2 9.93 -3.53 -19.06
CA ASN A 2 10.09 -3.70 -17.62
C ASN A 2 8.72 -3.61 -16.95
N ALA A 3 8.61 -4.11 -15.73
CA ALA A 3 7.44 -3.83 -14.91
C ALA A 3 7.45 -2.37 -14.43
N HIS A 4 6.27 -1.76 -14.38
CA HIS A 4 6.10 -0.39 -13.86
C HIS A 4 5.49 -0.42 -12.46
N ASP A 5 5.98 0.46 -11.59
CA ASP A 5 5.37 0.71 -10.29
C ASP A 5 4.09 1.55 -10.49
N ALA A 6 3.12 1.33 -9.62
CA ALA A 6 1.90 2.12 -9.54
C ALA A 6 1.98 3.20 -8.43
N GLY A 7 3.19 3.61 -8.04
CA GLY A 7 3.40 4.58 -6.98
C GLY A 7 2.92 4.09 -5.61
N LEU A 8 2.93 2.77 -5.41
CA LEU A 8 2.47 2.13 -4.19
C LEU A 8 3.62 1.98 -3.19
N ALA A 9 3.33 2.07 -1.90
CA ALA A 9 4.32 1.81 -0.86
C ALA A 9 4.69 0.32 -0.85
N GLY A 10 5.93 0.01 -1.22
CA GLY A 10 6.42 -1.36 -1.30
C GLY A 10 7.70 -1.48 -2.12
N LYS A 11 7.95 -2.70 -2.62
CA LYS A 11 9.12 -3.03 -3.40
C LYS A 11 8.75 -3.80 -4.67
N LEU A 12 9.10 -3.23 -5.83
CA LEU A 12 9.08 -3.91 -7.13
C LEU A 12 10.41 -4.61 -7.40
N VAL A 13 10.35 -5.85 -7.88
CA VAL A 13 11.51 -6.63 -8.34
C VAL A 13 11.21 -7.17 -9.73
N ASP A 14 11.97 -6.73 -10.72
CA ASP A 14 11.94 -7.30 -12.08
C ASP A 14 12.91 -8.48 -12.17
N ASN A 15 12.46 -9.61 -12.72
CA ASN A 15 13.27 -10.83 -12.85
C ASN A 15 14.03 -10.90 -14.18
N GLY A 16 13.76 -9.99 -15.13
CA GLY A 16 14.42 -9.96 -16.44
C GLY A 16 13.99 -11.08 -17.41
N ASP A 17 13.04 -11.92 -17.02
CA ASP A 17 12.49 -13.03 -17.84
C ASP A 17 11.07 -12.74 -18.36
N GLY A 18 10.62 -11.49 -18.24
CA GLY A 18 9.25 -11.08 -18.55
C GLY A 18 8.27 -11.22 -17.37
N THR A 19 8.80 -11.52 -16.18
CA THR A 19 8.03 -11.52 -14.93
C THR A 19 8.62 -10.55 -13.91
N ALA A 20 7.77 -10.06 -13.03
CA ALA A 20 8.16 -9.24 -11.90
C ALA A 20 7.28 -9.56 -10.68
N ALA A 21 7.73 -9.17 -9.50
CA ALA A 21 6.98 -9.27 -8.26
C ALA A 21 6.94 -7.92 -7.55
N PHE A 22 5.74 -7.47 -7.16
CA PHE A 22 5.58 -6.35 -6.26
C PHE A 22 5.20 -6.86 -4.88
N THR A 23 5.88 -6.39 -3.83
CA THR A 23 5.54 -6.68 -2.44
C THR A 23 5.16 -5.37 -1.77
N MET A 24 3.90 -5.24 -1.37
CA MET A 24 3.40 -4.08 -0.64
C MET A 24 3.91 -4.09 0.79
N ASP A 25 4.06 -2.91 1.39
CA ASP A 25 4.31 -2.81 2.83
C ASP A 25 3.19 -3.50 3.62
N SER A 26 3.54 -4.17 4.72
CA SER A 26 2.58 -4.95 5.52
C SER A 26 1.48 -4.05 6.07
N LEU A 27 0.22 -4.41 5.79
CA LEU A 27 -0.96 -3.68 6.25
C LEU A 27 -1.59 -4.34 7.48
N LYS A 28 -1.84 -3.54 8.51
CA LYS A 28 -2.54 -3.89 9.76
C LYS A 28 -3.77 -3.01 9.94
N ALA A 29 -4.69 -3.46 10.79
CA ALA A 29 -5.84 -2.65 11.17
C ALA A 29 -5.36 -1.31 11.77
N GLY A 30 -5.90 -0.20 11.26
CA GLY A 30 -5.51 1.15 11.62
C GLY A 30 -4.49 1.82 10.72
N ASP A 31 -3.78 1.04 9.90
CA ASP A 31 -2.75 1.59 9.01
C ASP A 31 -3.38 2.51 7.95
N LYS A 32 -2.63 3.55 7.56
CA LYS A 32 -3.00 4.43 6.47
C LYS A 32 -2.23 4.06 5.22
N VAL A 33 -2.92 3.98 4.09
CA VAL A 33 -2.35 3.60 2.80
C VAL A 33 -2.84 4.54 1.71
N SER A 34 -1.94 4.92 0.80
CA SER A 34 -2.30 5.69 -0.40
C SER A 34 -2.34 4.77 -1.60
N ILE A 35 -3.49 4.69 -2.27
CA ILE A 35 -3.70 3.85 -3.45
C ILE A 35 -4.42 4.68 -4.50
N GLY A 36 -3.85 4.79 -5.69
CA GLY A 36 -4.45 5.55 -6.78
C GLY A 36 -4.75 7.00 -6.39
N GLY A 37 -3.86 7.65 -5.63
CA GLY A 37 -3.99 9.06 -5.23
C GLY A 37 -5.07 9.34 -4.18
N LYS A 38 -5.67 8.29 -3.60
CA LYS A 38 -6.60 8.38 -2.47
C LYS A 38 -5.97 7.77 -1.22
N ASN A 39 -6.20 8.42 -0.08
CA ASN A 39 -5.80 7.90 1.22
C ASN A 39 -6.93 7.05 1.80
N TYR A 40 -6.56 5.87 2.25
CA TYR A 40 -7.43 4.91 2.91
C TYR A 40 -6.89 4.58 4.30
N THR A 41 -7.80 4.22 5.20
CA THR A 41 -7.46 3.59 6.47
C THR A 41 -7.90 2.14 6.43
N ILE A 42 -7.04 1.23 6.87
CA ILE A 42 -7.39 -0.19 6.98
C ILE A 42 -8.30 -0.36 8.18
N GLY A 43 -9.55 -0.73 7.92
CA GLY A 43 -10.50 -1.01 8.97
C GLY A 43 -10.15 -2.29 9.72
N GLY A 44 -10.54 -2.34 10.98
CA GLY A 44 -10.36 -3.49 11.86
C GLY A 44 -11.65 -4.21 12.19
N THR A 45 -11.49 -5.28 12.94
CA THR A 45 -12.54 -6.13 13.51
C THR A 45 -12.62 -5.95 15.03
N ASP A 46 -13.62 -6.58 15.65
CA ASP A 46 -13.72 -6.71 17.10
C ASP A 46 -12.47 -7.35 17.74
N THR A 47 -11.84 -8.28 17.01
CA THR A 47 -10.62 -8.99 17.41
C THR A 47 -9.42 -8.03 17.39
N ASP A 48 -9.29 -7.22 16.34
CA ASP A 48 -8.19 -6.26 16.22
C ASP A 48 -8.23 -5.21 17.33
N VAL A 49 -9.41 -4.65 17.62
CA VAL A 49 -9.55 -3.64 18.68
C VAL A 49 -9.37 -4.26 20.08
N THR A 50 -9.80 -5.50 20.27
CA THR A 50 -9.56 -6.24 21.53
C THR A 50 -8.07 -6.46 21.74
N ALA A 51 -7.35 -6.88 20.69
CA ALA A 51 -5.90 -7.07 20.73
C ALA A 51 -5.15 -5.77 21.03
N LEU A 52 -5.59 -4.64 20.46
CA LEU A 52 -5.04 -3.32 20.77
C LEU A 52 -5.16 -2.99 22.27
N ILE A 53 -6.36 -3.15 22.84
CA ILE A 53 -6.60 -2.89 24.27
C ILE A 53 -5.82 -3.87 25.16
N ASP A 54 -5.76 -5.14 24.78
CA ASP A 54 -5.01 -6.16 25.52
C ASP A 54 -3.51 -5.91 25.52
N ALA A 55 -2.93 -5.49 24.40
CA ALA A 55 -1.52 -5.13 24.31
C ALA A 55 -1.19 -3.96 25.25
N ALA A 56 -2.03 -2.92 25.27
CA ALA A 56 -1.86 -1.78 26.16
C ALA A 56 -2.02 -2.16 27.64
N ASN A 57 -3.02 -2.99 27.96
CA ASN A 57 -3.25 -3.48 29.31
C ASN A 57 -2.13 -4.42 29.79
N ALA A 58 -1.55 -5.23 28.91
CA ALA A 58 -0.39 -6.06 29.22
C ALA A 58 0.85 -5.19 29.50
N ALA A 59 1.02 -4.07 28.79
CA ALA A 59 2.14 -3.15 28.99
C ALA A 59 2.12 -2.46 30.37
N LEU A 60 0.94 -2.25 30.97
CA LEU A 60 0.81 -1.73 32.36
C LEU A 60 1.55 -2.59 33.39
N LYS A 61 1.59 -3.91 33.18
CA LYS A 61 2.26 -4.83 34.09
C LYS A 61 3.78 -4.68 34.09
N ASN A 62 4.32 -4.08 33.03
CA ASN A 62 5.74 -4.05 32.80
C ASN A 62 6.37 -2.69 33.11
N ASN A 63 5.76 -1.54 32.78
CA ASN A 63 6.45 -0.22 32.92
C ASN A 63 5.55 1.03 33.01
N THR A 64 4.22 0.92 33.21
CA THR A 64 3.32 2.09 33.20
C THR A 64 2.22 2.00 34.26
N ASP A 65 1.94 3.09 34.98
CA ASP A 65 0.91 3.09 36.04
C ASP A 65 -0.52 3.16 35.48
N LYS A 66 -0.69 3.75 34.28
CA LYS A 66 -1.95 3.85 33.54
C LYS A 66 -1.74 4.05 32.04
N PHE A 67 -2.74 3.72 31.24
CA PHE A 67 -2.82 4.14 29.84
C PHE A 67 -4.16 4.82 29.57
N SER A 68 -4.17 5.78 28.66
CA SER A 68 -5.40 6.40 28.16
C SER A 68 -5.85 5.71 26.88
N LEU A 69 -7.16 5.56 26.72
CA LEU A 69 -7.75 5.18 25.44
C LEU A 69 -8.98 6.05 25.15
N LYS A 70 -9.20 6.31 23.87
CA LYS A 70 -10.41 6.97 23.37
C LYS A 70 -11.25 5.95 22.61
N ILE A 71 -12.55 5.85 22.91
CA ILE A 71 -13.51 5.01 22.17
C ILE A 71 -14.65 5.92 21.68
N GLY A 72 -14.76 6.10 20.37
CA GLY A 72 -15.61 7.14 19.80
C GLY A 72 -15.20 8.50 20.36
N ASP A 73 -16.14 9.21 20.98
CA ASP A 73 -15.87 10.52 21.60
C ASP A 73 -15.45 10.44 23.08
N ASN A 74 -15.56 9.27 23.70
CA ASN A 74 -15.30 9.09 25.13
C ASN A 74 -13.83 8.76 25.39
N GLU A 75 -13.25 9.36 26.42
CA GLU A 75 -11.88 9.09 26.86
C GLU A 75 -11.89 8.41 28.23
N PHE A 76 -11.09 7.36 28.35
CA PHE A 76 -10.95 6.52 29.53
C PHE A 76 -9.49 6.38 29.91
N GLN A 77 -9.23 6.17 31.20
CA GLN A 77 -7.91 5.77 31.68
C GLN A 77 -8.02 4.42 32.38
N VAL A 78 -7.14 3.49 32.01
CA VAL A 78 -7.03 2.18 32.69
C VAL A 78 -5.79 2.23 33.55
N VAL A 79 -5.97 2.06 34.86
CA VAL A 79 -4.86 1.98 35.83
C VAL A 79 -4.44 0.52 36.06
N ARG A 80 -3.21 0.32 36.55
CA ARG A 80 -2.61 -1.00 36.78
C ARG A 80 -3.43 -1.93 37.69
N ASP A 81 -4.23 -1.38 38.60
CA ASP A 81 -5.11 -2.18 39.48
C ASP A 81 -6.41 -2.63 38.79
N GLY A 82 -6.59 -2.30 37.51
CA GLY A 82 -7.73 -2.70 36.67
C GLY A 82 -8.91 -1.74 36.75
N LYS A 83 -8.85 -0.67 37.55
CA LYS A 83 -9.92 0.34 37.58
C LYS A 83 -9.93 1.16 36.30
N ILE A 84 -11.13 1.56 35.93
CA ILE A 84 -11.39 2.44 34.80
C ILE A 84 -11.74 3.82 35.34
N LEU A 85 -11.04 4.84 34.88
CA LEU A 85 -11.23 6.23 35.26
C LEU A 85 -11.71 7.06 34.07
N ASP A 86 -12.35 8.19 34.36
CA ASP A 86 -12.58 9.24 33.38
C ASP A 86 -11.29 10.01 33.04
N LYS A 87 -11.39 10.98 32.12
CA LYS A 87 -10.26 11.86 31.76
C LYS A 87 -9.69 12.66 32.95
N ASP A 88 -10.49 12.91 33.98
CA ASP A 88 -10.14 13.71 35.15
C ASP A 88 -9.57 12.84 36.30
N GLY A 89 -9.56 11.52 36.14
CA GLY A 89 -9.01 10.55 37.10
C GLY A 89 -10.01 9.99 38.11
N ASN A 90 -11.32 10.21 37.94
CA ASN A 90 -12.35 9.65 38.81
C ASN A 90 -12.77 8.25 38.35
N GLN A 91 -12.94 7.31 39.29
CA GLN A 91 -13.38 5.97 38.96
C GLN A 91 -14.79 5.96 38.34
N LEU A 92 -14.94 5.22 37.24
CA LEU A 92 -16.19 5.09 36.51
C LEU A 92 -16.96 3.82 36.92
N TYR A 93 -18.28 4.00 37.02
CA TYR A 93 -19.25 2.97 37.33
C TYR A 93 -20.40 3.01 36.31
N VAL A 94 -21.08 1.88 36.12
CA VAL A 94 -22.31 1.81 35.34
C VAL A 94 -23.40 2.57 36.09
N ALA A 95 -24.00 3.57 35.45
CA ALA A 95 -25.00 4.41 36.08
C ALA A 95 -26.33 3.66 36.24
N SER A 96 -26.79 3.52 37.47
CA SER A 96 -28.13 3.01 37.77
C SER A 96 -29.15 4.16 37.82
N ALA A 97 -30.42 3.86 37.50
CA ALA A 97 -31.50 4.83 37.64
C ALA A 97 -31.69 5.26 39.11
N ALA A 98 -32.08 6.52 39.33
CA ALA A 98 -32.19 7.11 40.68
C ALA A 98 -33.19 6.39 41.61
N ASN A 99 -34.15 5.65 41.05
CA ASN A 99 -35.15 4.85 41.77
C ASN A 99 -34.95 3.33 41.56
N ALA A 100 -33.76 2.89 41.13
CA ALA A 100 -33.47 1.48 40.94
C ALA A 100 -33.49 0.74 42.29
N ALA A 101 -34.01 -0.48 42.30
CA ALA A 101 -33.96 -1.38 43.46
C ALA A 101 -32.70 -2.25 43.47
N THR A 102 -32.03 -2.39 42.32
CA THR A 102 -30.79 -3.14 42.12
C THR A 102 -29.83 -2.35 41.22
N PRO A 103 -28.52 -2.61 41.27
CA PRO A 103 -27.57 -2.00 40.35
C PRO A 103 -27.91 -2.33 38.88
N ALA A 104 -27.60 -1.40 37.97
CA ALA A 104 -27.72 -1.64 36.54
C ALA A 104 -26.68 -2.67 36.05
N THR A 105 -27.11 -3.56 35.17
CA THR A 105 -26.22 -4.46 34.42
C THR A 105 -25.61 -3.70 33.25
N PHE A 106 -24.31 -3.90 33.02
CA PHE A 106 -23.63 -3.33 31.87
C PHE A 106 -24.20 -3.85 30.55
N ASP A 107 -24.36 -2.93 29.60
CA ASP A 107 -24.70 -3.15 28.20
C ASP A 107 -23.88 -2.20 27.34
N ALA A 108 -23.10 -2.74 26.40
CA ALA A 108 -22.12 -1.97 25.64
C ALA A 108 -22.74 -0.86 24.78
N LYS A 109 -24.02 -0.98 24.38
CA LYS A 109 -24.69 -0.05 23.47
C LYS A 109 -25.40 1.08 24.22
N THR A 110 -25.96 0.78 25.39
CA THR A 110 -26.94 1.63 26.05
C THR A 110 -26.52 2.12 27.45
N SER A 111 -25.50 1.49 28.06
CA SER A 111 -25.05 1.92 29.38
C SER A 111 -24.50 3.34 29.37
N THR A 112 -24.81 4.07 30.42
CA THR A 112 -24.20 5.37 30.73
C THR A 112 -23.30 5.23 31.95
N PHE A 113 -22.35 6.15 32.11
CA PHE A 113 -21.33 6.07 33.17
C PHE A 113 -21.46 7.21 34.16
N THR A 114 -21.09 6.93 35.41
CA THR A 114 -21.11 7.89 36.52
C THR A 114 -19.85 7.73 37.37
N THR A 115 -19.47 8.78 38.08
CA THR A 115 -18.39 8.76 39.08
C THR A 115 -18.91 8.46 40.50
N THR A 116 -20.23 8.35 40.66
CA THR A 116 -20.88 8.02 41.94
C THR A 116 -20.83 6.52 42.21
N ALA A 117 -20.01 6.11 43.19
CA ALA A 117 -19.87 4.70 43.58
C ALA A 117 -21.16 4.10 44.17
N SER A 118 -21.90 4.88 44.96
CA SER A 118 -23.16 4.42 45.57
C SER A 118 -24.12 5.58 45.83
N PHE A 119 -25.42 5.31 45.81
CA PHE A 119 -26.47 6.27 46.15
C PHE A 119 -27.62 5.60 46.92
N THR A 120 -28.43 6.41 47.60
CA THR A 120 -29.67 5.94 48.23
C THR A 120 -30.83 6.10 47.25
N SER A 121 -31.51 4.99 46.95
CA SER A 121 -32.63 4.96 46.00
C SER A 121 -33.88 5.61 46.59
N THR A 122 -34.72 6.19 45.73
CA THR A 122 -36.06 6.69 46.09
C THR A 122 -37.14 5.63 46.01
N ALA A 123 -36.79 4.37 45.72
CA ALA A 123 -37.71 3.23 45.72
C ALA A 123 -38.27 2.91 47.12
N ALA A 124 -39.30 2.07 47.18
CA ALA A 124 -39.83 1.54 48.43
C ALA A 124 -38.69 0.89 49.26
N ASN A 125 -38.62 1.24 50.55
CA ASN A 125 -37.57 0.84 51.50
C ASN A 125 -36.18 1.51 51.29
N THR A 126 -36.07 2.48 50.36
CA THR A 126 -34.89 3.34 50.14
C THR A 126 -33.55 2.61 50.24
N PRO A 127 -33.32 1.55 49.44
CA PRO A 127 -32.10 0.77 49.52
C PRO A 127 -30.86 1.61 49.16
N LYS A 128 -29.72 1.29 49.78
CA LYS A 128 -28.41 1.74 49.29
C LYS A 128 -28.04 0.88 48.08
N ILE A 129 -27.75 1.52 46.96
CA ILE A 129 -27.34 0.87 45.71
C ILE A 129 -25.87 1.17 45.49
N ASP A 130 -25.06 0.13 45.35
CA ASP A 130 -23.66 0.23 44.94
C ASP A 130 -23.58 0.00 43.43
N ASN A 131 -23.15 1.01 42.67
CA ASN A 131 -23.01 0.89 41.22
C ASN A 131 -21.87 -0.07 40.87
N ALA A 132 -22.03 -0.84 39.79
CA ALA A 132 -21.00 -1.76 39.32
C ALA A 132 -19.82 -0.98 38.71
N ALA A 133 -18.60 -1.22 39.18
CA ALA A 133 -17.40 -0.61 38.61
C ALA A 133 -17.16 -1.11 37.19
N LEU A 134 -16.72 -0.22 36.29
CA LEU A 134 -16.31 -0.61 34.95
C LEU A 134 -15.04 -1.47 34.98
N THR A 135 -14.94 -2.38 34.02
CA THR A 135 -13.77 -3.24 33.79
C THR A 135 -13.18 -3.03 32.40
N VAL A 136 -11.98 -3.54 32.16
CA VAL A 136 -11.38 -3.55 30.83
C VAL A 136 -12.24 -4.33 29.83
N ASP A 137 -12.91 -5.41 30.26
CA ASP A 137 -13.82 -6.17 29.41
C ASP A 137 -15.05 -5.35 29.00
N ASN A 138 -15.53 -4.46 29.86
CA ASN A 138 -16.57 -3.51 29.47
C ASN A 138 -16.07 -2.56 28.38
N LEU A 139 -14.85 -2.04 28.49
CA LEU A 139 -14.28 -1.17 27.45
C LEU A 139 -14.08 -1.90 26.12
N LYS A 140 -13.59 -3.14 26.15
CA LYS A 140 -13.50 -4.00 24.96
C LYS A 140 -14.86 -4.17 24.30
N ALA A 141 -15.90 -4.49 25.07
CA ALA A 141 -17.24 -4.67 24.54
C ALA A 141 -17.81 -3.39 23.88
N ILE A 142 -17.51 -2.19 24.41
CA ILE A 142 -17.89 -0.91 23.78
C ILE A 142 -17.09 -0.70 22.50
N ALA A 143 -15.77 -0.94 22.55
CA ALA A 143 -14.85 -0.76 21.44
C ALA A 143 -15.15 -1.70 20.25
N SER A 144 -15.61 -2.92 20.53
CA SER A 144 -16.00 -3.93 19.55
C SER A 144 -17.30 -3.64 18.79
N LEU A 145 -18.03 -2.58 19.15
CA LEU A 145 -19.24 -2.20 18.41
C LEU A 145 -18.85 -1.64 17.02
N SER A 146 -19.57 -2.06 15.99
CA SER A 146 -19.39 -1.55 14.63
C SER A 146 -19.49 -0.02 14.58
N GLY A 147 -18.61 0.59 13.79
CA GLY A 147 -18.49 2.04 13.62
C GLY A 147 -17.74 2.74 14.76
N LYS A 148 -17.21 2.02 15.76
CA LYS A 148 -16.40 2.62 16.82
C LYS A 148 -14.93 2.67 16.43
N THR A 149 -14.37 3.87 16.52
CA THR A 149 -12.94 4.11 16.46
C THR A 149 -12.36 4.12 17.86
N THR A 150 -11.34 3.30 18.08
CA THR A 150 -10.59 3.21 19.33
C THR A 150 -9.16 3.66 19.10
N THR A 151 -8.65 4.55 19.95
CA THR A 151 -7.27 5.05 19.88
C THR A 151 -6.56 4.78 21.20
N VAL A 152 -5.37 4.19 21.14
CA VAL A 152 -4.49 3.95 22.29
C VAL A 152 -3.08 4.42 21.93
N GLY A 153 -2.62 5.50 22.55
CA GLY A 153 -1.36 6.11 22.17
C GLY A 153 -1.38 6.61 20.72
N ALA A 154 -0.50 6.08 19.87
CA ALA A 154 -0.42 6.41 18.44
C ALA A 154 -1.27 5.47 17.56
N ASP A 155 -1.71 4.33 18.10
CA ASP A 155 -2.43 3.31 17.36
C ASP A 155 -3.93 3.60 17.38
N THR A 156 -4.58 3.52 16.22
CA THR A 156 -6.01 3.77 16.06
C THR A 156 -6.64 2.66 15.24
N VAL A 157 -7.68 2.00 15.76
CA VAL A 157 -8.44 0.96 15.05
C VAL A 157 -9.90 1.35 14.98
N THR A 158 -10.49 1.34 13.78
CA THR A 158 -11.93 1.49 13.58
C THR A 158 -12.55 0.14 13.27
N VAL A 159 -13.49 -0.32 14.10
CA VAL A 159 -14.29 -1.51 13.79
C VAL A 159 -15.27 -1.14 12.69
N MET A 160 -15.15 -1.77 11.52
CA MET A 160 -15.96 -1.38 10.37
C MET A 160 -17.43 -1.72 10.53
N THR A 161 -18.26 -0.93 9.85
CA THR A 161 -19.65 -1.25 9.52
C THR A 161 -19.69 -1.60 8.03
N ASP A 162 -19.55 -2.87 7.70
CA ASP A 162 -19.63 -3.39 6.32
C ASP A 162 -20.76 -4.41 6.29
N ALA A 163 -22.00 -3.91 6.13
CA ALA A 163 -23.21 -4.72 6.10
C ALA A 163 -24.03 -4.52 4.82
N LYS A 164 -23.60 -3.58 3.96
CA LYS A 164 -24.19 -3.35 2.65
C LYS A 164 -23.10 -3.31 1.59
N ASN A 165 -23.50 -3.64 0.36
CA ASN A 165 -22.67 -3.37 -0.80
C ASN A 165 -22.80 -1.89 -1.21
N ALA A 166 -21.93 -1.42 -2.10
CA ALA A 166 -21.96 -0.08 -2.68
C ALA A 166 -23.31 0.35 -3.29
N ASP A 167 -24.18 -0.60 -3.70
CA ASP A 167 -25.52 -0.32 -4.22
C ASP A 167 -26.59 -0.19 -3.12
N GLY A 168 -26.21 -0.34 -1.85
CA GLY A 168 -27.08 -0.26 -0.67
C GLY A 168 -27.83 -1.56 -0.35
N THR A 169 -27.63 -2.63 -1.12
CA THR A 169 -28.19 -3.97 -0.82
C THR A 169 -27.42 -4.65 0.30
N GLN A 170 -28.06 -5.59 1.00
CA GLN A 170 -27.39 -6.34 2.06
C GLN A 170 -26.26 -7.21 1.48
N GLY A 171 -25.07 -7.12 2.08
CA GLY A 171 -23.88 -7.81 1.64
C GLY A 171 -22.62 -7.17 2.23
N THR A 172 -21.44 -7.70 1.93
CA THR A 172 -20.18 -7.09 2.36
C THR A 172 -19.30 -6.85 1.14
N ASP A 173 -18.82 -5.63 0.95
CA ASP A 173 -17.95 -5.28 -0.19
C ASP A 173 -16.53 -4.88 0.22
N GLY A 174 -16.26 -4.83 1.53
CA GLY A 174 -14.97 -4.46 2.08
C GLY A 174 -14.74 -2.94 2.12
N ILE A 175 -15.79 -2.14 2.06
CA ILE A 175 -15.81 -0.70 2.26
C ILE A 175 -16.75 -0.40 3.44
N ASP A 176 -16.36 0.51 4.33
CA ASP A 176 -17.24 0.91 5.42
C ASP A 176 -18.45 1.71 4.91
N ASP A 177 -19.64 1.30 5.34
CA ASP A 177 -20.94 1.86 4.98
C ASP A 177 -21.11 3.33 5.40
N THR A 178 -20.35 3.76 6.41
CA THR A 178 -20.42 5.12 6.99
C THR A 178 -19.29 6.00 6.46
N ASP A 179 -18.11 5.42 6.20
CA ASP A 179 -16.93 6.13 5.71
C ASP A 179 -16.17 5.33 4.64
N ALA A 180 -16.41 5.66 3.36
CA ALA A 180 -15.77 4.99 2.23
C ALA A 180 -14.23 5.14 2.14
N SER A 181 -13.61 5.96 3.01
CA SER A 181 -12.15 5.99 3.16
C SER A 181 -11.60 4.87 4.05
N ILE A 182 -12.47 4.13 4.74
CA ILE A 182 -12.12 2.96 5.54
C ILE A 182 -12.45 1.71 4.73
N ILE A 183 -11.45 0.87 4.51
CA ILE A 183 -11.58 -0.35 3.69
C ILE A 183 -10.94 -1.55 4.38
N THR A 184 -11.36 -2.75 4.00
CA THR A 184 -10.66 -3.98 4.40
C THR A 184 -9.29 -4.03 3.75
N LYS A 185 -8.38 -4.77 4.39
CA LYS A 185 -7.05 -5.09 3.85
C LYS A 185 -7.15 -5.80 2.50
N GLU A 186 -8.11 -6.72 2.35
CA GLU A 186 -8.34 -7.45 1.12
C GLU A 186 -8.78 -6.51 -0.01
N ASN A 187 -9.62 -5.51 0.29
CA ASN A 187 -10.04 -4.52 -0.70
C ASN A 187 -8.90 -3.57 -1.06
N ALA A 188 -8.03 -3.20 -0.10
CA ALA A 188 -6.81 -2.45 -0.38
C ALA A 188 -5.91 -3.19 -1.38
N TYR A 189 -5.70 -4.50 -1.21
CA TYR A 189 -4.93 -5.30 -2.17
C TYR A 189 -5.60 -5.39 -3.54
N LYS A 190 -6.94 -5.48 -3.62
CA LYS A 190 -7.66 -5.43 -4.91
C LYS A 190 -7.44 -4.10 -5.63
N LEU A 191 -7.53 -2.98 -4.91
CA LEU A 191 -7.28 -1.66 -5.48
C LEU A 191 -5.82 -1.52 -5.95
N ALA A 192 -4.86 -1.98 -5.14
CA ALA A 192 -3.45 -2.01 -5.51
C ALA A 192 -3.19 -2.85 -6.78
N ALA A 193 -3.81 -4.03 -6.91
CA ALA A 193 -3.72 -4.85 -8.11
C ALA A 193 -4.25 -4.14 -9.36
N ASN A 194 -5.36 -3.38 -9.23
CA ASN A 194 -5.92 -2.61 -10.33
C ASN A 194 -4.97 -1.50 -10.79
N GLU A 195 -4.35 -0.79 -9.84
CA GLU A 195 -3.38 0.27 -10.15
C GLU A 195 -2.11 -0.31 -10.79
N LEU A 196 -1.57 -1.43 -10.25
CA LEU A 196 -0.45 -2.16 -10.87
C LEU A 196 -0.81 -2.64 -12.28
N ALA A 197 -2.03 -3.15 -12.49
CA ALA A 197 -2.47 -3.58 -13.81
C ALA A 197 -2.60 -2.40 -14.78
N ALA A 198 -3.02 -1.22 -14.31
CA ALA A 198 -3.07 -0.01 -15.13
C ALA A 198 -1.66 0.47 -15.52
N ALA A 199 -0.71 0.49 -14.58
CA ALA A 199 0.67 0.86 -14.84
C ALA A 199 1.35 -0.10 -15.83
N ASN A 200 1.20 -1.41 -15.63
CA ASN A 200 1.84 -2.44 -16.46
C ASN A 200 1.17 -2.66 -17.83
N LYS A 201 0.05 -1.98 -18.10
CA LYS A 201 -0.56 -1.92 -19.44
C LYS A 201 0.09 -0.87 -20.35
N ILE A 202 0.86 0.05 -19.79
CA ILE A 202 1.61 1.01 -20.60
C ILE A 202 2.62 0.23 -21.45
N GLY A 203 2.64 0.51 -22.76
CA GLY A 203 3.52 -0.19 -23.71
C GLY A 203 3.04 -1.57 -24.18
N ASP A 204 2.06 -2.19 -23.52
CA ASP A 204 1.52 -3.49 -23.91
C ASP A 204 0.63 -3.38 -25.16
N THR A 205 1.17 -3.72 -26.33
CA THR A 205 0.40 -3.71 -27.58
C THR A 205 -0.26 -5.04 -27.88
N GLU A 206 0.17 -6.12 -27.22
CA GLU A 206 -0.31 -7.49 -27.46
C GLU A 206 -1.31 -7.97 -26.39
N GLY A 207 -1.55 -7.18 -25.35
CA GLY A 207 -2.47 -7.55 -24.26
C GLY A 207 -1.93 -8.69 -23.41
N ALA A 208 -0.60 -8.84 -23.33
CA ALA A 208 0.05 -9.92 -22.60
C ALA A 208 0.22 -9.64 -21.10
N SER A 209 0.08 -8.38 -20.69
CA SER A 209 0.24 -7.94 -19.30
C SER A 209 -0.82 -8.54 -18.38
N SER A 210 -0.41 -9.01 -17.22
CA SER A 210 -1.32 -9.47 -16.18
C SER A 210 -0.75 -9.26 -14.79
N VAL A 211 -1.61 -8.91 -13.84
CA VAL A 211 -1.26 -8.81 -12.42
C VAL A 211 -2.14 -9.79 -11.65
N THR A 212 -1.51 -10.64 -10.85
CA THR A 212 -2.18 -11.59 -9.96
C THR A 212 -1.93 -11.17 -8.52
N ASN A 213 -3.01 -10.92 -7.77
CA ASN A 213 -2.95 -10.70 -6.33
C ASN A 213 -2.88 -12.05 -5.61
N ASN A 214 -1.83 -12.28 -4.82
CA ASN A 214 -1.64 -13.53 -4.07
C ASN A 214 -2.35 -13.50 -2.69
N ASN A 215 -3.07 -12.41 -2.38
CA ASN A 215 -3.83 -12.16 -1.15
C ASN A 215 -3.00 -12.11 0.14
N ASP A 216 -1.68 -11.95 0.03
CA ASP A 216 -0.74 -11.84 1.16
C ASP A 216 0.07 -10.53 1.12
N GLY A 217 -0.32 -9.57 0.27
CA GLY A 217 0.44 -8.35 0.00
C GLY A 217 1.49 -8.49 -1.10
N THR A 218 1.64 -9.69 -1.69
CA THR A 218 2.47 -9.91 -2.87
C THR A 218 1.63 -9.98 -4.14
N PHE A 219 2.22 -9.48 -5.23
CA PHE A 219 1.60 -9.41 -6.54
C PHE A 219 2.56 -9.94 -7.60
N SER A 220 2.10 -10.91 -8.37
CA SER A 220 2.85 -11.48 -9.50
C SER A 220 2.47 -10.75 -10.77
N ILE A 221 3.47 -10.17 -11.44
CA ILE A 221 3.30 -9.33 -12.63
C ILE A 221 3.92 -10.06 -13.82
N LYS A 222 3.15 -10.18 -14.90
CA LYS A 222 3.65 -10.50 -16.23
C LYS A 222 3.76 -9.20 -16.99
N VAL A 223 4.96 -8.84 -17.45
CA VAL A 223 5.19 -7.58 -18.16
C VAL A 223 4.45 -7.57 -19.50
N GLY A 224 4.13 -6.37 -19.97
CA GLY A 224 3.53 -6.19 -21.30
C GLY A 224 4.42 -6.72 -22.42
N GLN A 225 3.82 -7.00 -23.58
CA GLN A 225 4.57 -7.31 -24.79
C GLN A 225 4.20 -6.35 -25.92
N ALA A 226 5.19 -6.00 -26.75
CA ALA A 226 4.99 -5.17 -27.92
C ALA A 226 5.53 -5.88 -29.15
N LYS A 227 4.75 -5.87 -30.23
CA LYS A 227 5.23 -6.30 -31.53
C LYS A 227 6.03 -5.17 -32.17
N VAL A 228 7.33 -5.39 -32.31
CA VAL A 228 8.28 -4.41 -32.82
C VAL A 228 8.89 -4.90 -34.12
N ALA A 229 9.42 -3.97 -34.91
CA ALA A 229 10.28 -4.33 -36.03
C ALA A 229 11.55 -5.02 -35.50
N ASN A 230 12.09 -5.95 -36.29
CA ASN A 230 13.38 -6.56 -35.99
C ASN A 230 14.48 -5.48 -35.96
N ALA A 231 15.54 -5.75 -35.20
CA ALA A 231 16.72 -4.90 -35.20
C ALA A 231 17.28 -4.75 -36.63
N LEU A 232 17.75 -3.55 -36.95
CA LEU A 232 18.54 -3.30 -38.14
C LEU A 232 19.97 -3.76 -37.85
N SER A 233 20.30 -4.95 -38.30
CA SER A 233 21.64 -5.52 -38.22
C SER A 233 22.34 -5.34 -39.56
N PHE A 234 23.52 -4.72 -39.53
CA PHE A 234 24.37 -4.58 -40.70
C PHE A 234 25.85 -4.64 -40.31
N SER A 235 26.70 -4.93 -41.29
CA SER A 235 28.15 -4.97 -41.08
C SER A 235 28.84 -3.93 -41.96
N LEU A 236 29.79 -3.21 -41.37
CA LEU A 236 30.68 -2.29 -42.07
C LEU A 236 32.00 -3.01 -42.34
N HIS A 237 32.35 -3.17 -43.62
CA HIS A 237 33.67 -3.69 -44.00
C HIS A 237 34.68 -2.55 -43.98
N VAL A 238 35.67 -2.64 -43.09
CA VAL A 238 36.58 -1.54 -42.75
C VAL A 238 38.06 -1.90 -42.90
N GLY A 239 38.35 -3.11 -43.38
CA GLY A 239 39.70 -3.58 -43.67
C GLY A 239 39.92 -3.87 -45.16
N ALA A 240 41.17 -4.18 -45.51
CA ALA A 240 41.58 -4.46 -46.89
C ALA A 240 41.30 -5.91 -47.33
N ASP A 241 41.20 -6.85 -46.38
CA ASP A 241 41.03 -8.27 -46.66
C ASP A 241 39.59 -8.74 -46.43
N ALA A 242 39.17 -9.77 -47.18
CA ALA A 242 37.84 -10.36 -47.11
C ALA A 242 37.53 -11.15 -45.81
N ASP A 243 38.42 -11.12 -44.82
CA ASP A 243 38.24 -11.80 -43.53
C ASP A 243 37.04 -11.20 -42.76
N MET A 244 36.32 -12.06 -42.03
CA MET A 244 35.19 -11.63 -41.19
C MET A 244 35.62 -10.71 -40.04
N THR A 245 36.88 -10.79 -39.61
CA THR A 245 37.46 -9.91 -38.59
C THR A 245 37.58 -8.45 -39.04
N ASN A 246 37.55 -8.17 -40.35
CA ASN A 246 37.53 -6.83 -40.92
C ASN A 246 36.12 -6.21 -41.01
N LYS A 247 35.14 -6.84 -40.37
CA LYS A 247 33.77 -6.32 -40.30
C LYS A 247 33.45 -5.85 -38.89
N ILE A 248 32.85 -4.66 -38.81
CA ILE A 248 32.23 -4.16 -37.59
C ILE A 248 30.73 -4.38 -37.73
N GLU A 249 30.18 -5.27 -36.89
CA GLU A 249 28.74 -5.49 -36.80
C GLU A 249 28.09 -4.37 -35.97
N VAL A 250 26.95 -3.89 -36.46
CA VAL A 250 26.16 -2.83 -35.86
C VAL A 250 24.72 -3.29 -35.79
N ASP A 251 24.21 -3.38 -34.56
CA ASP A 251 22.81 -3.66 -34.28
C ASP A 251 22.12 -2.39 -33.78
N ILE A 252 21.04 -2.01 -34.46
CA ILE A 252 20.18 -0.90 -34.05
C ILE A 252 18.79 -1.47 -33.80
N GLU A 253 18.38 -1.51 -32.53
CA GLU A 253 17.03 -1.90 -32.17
C GLU A 253 16.00 -0.89 -32.70
N SER A 254 14.74 -1.33 -32.88
CA SER A 254 13.65 -0.38 -33.14
C SER A 254 13.52 0.61 -31.97
N MET A 255 13.26 1.87 -32.30
CA MET A 255 13.11 2.99 -31.36
C MET A 255 11.75 3.71 -31.55
N ASP A 256 10.78 3.02 -32.15
CA ASP A 256 9.40 3.48 -32.18
C ASP A 256 8.74 3.45 -30.78
N SER A 257 7.62 4.15 -30.61
CA SER A 257 6.91 4.23 -29.32
C SER A 257 6.55 2.87 -28.70
N ALA A 258 6.29 1.83 -29.51
CA ALA A 258 5.96 0.50 -29.01
C ALA A 258 7.22 -0.22 -28.52
N SER A 259 8.31 -0.13 -29.27
CA SER A 259 9.62 -0.71 -28.92
C SER A 259 10.30 -0.09 -27.71
N LEU A 260 9.95 1.16 -27.40
CA LEU A 260 10.35 1.87 -26.21
C LEU A 260 9.39 1.64 -25.02
N GLY A 261 8.29 0.89 -25.19
CA GLY A 261 7.33 0.63 -24.11
C GLY A 261 6.47 1.84 -23.70
N ILE A 262 6.48 2.93 -24.47
CA ILE A 262 5.77 4.18 -24.15
C ILE A 262 4.50 4.37 -24.99
N LYS A 263 4.06 3.34 -25.71
CA LYS A 263 2.83 3.40 -26.49
C LYS A 263 1.62 3.38 -25.57
N GLY A 264 0.66 4.25 -25.85
CA GLY A 264 -0.56 4.37 -25.05
C GLY A 264 -0.38 5.20 -23.77
N LEU A 265 0.74 5.91 -23.62
CA LEU A 265 0.91 6.86 -22.52
C LEU A 265 -0.25 7.87 -22.49
N ASN A 266 -0.80 8.03 -21.30
CA ASN A 266 -1.82 9.02 -21.01
C ASN A 266 -1.48 9.67 -19.67
N VAL A 267 -1.43 11.00 -19.64
CA VAL A 267 -1.21 11.80 -18.42
C VAL A 267 -2.49 12.49 -17.93
N LYS A 268 -3.63 12.16 -18.57
CA LYS A 268 -4.93 12.75 -18.26
C LYS A 268 -5.70 11.84 -17.31
N ASP A 269 -5.65 12.16 -16.03
CA ASP A 269 -6.57 11.67 -15.01
C ASP A 269 -6.87 12.78 -13.99
N LYS A 270 -7.86 12.56 -13.11
CA LYS A 270 -8.23 13.56 -12.09
C LYS A 270 -7.31 13.51 -10.86
N THR A 271 -6.56 12.42 -10.71
CA THR A 271 -5.78 12.08 -9.52
C THR A 271 -4.27 12.30 -9.71
N GLY A 272 -3.79 12.44 -10.95
CA GLY A 272 -2.36 12.57 -11.27
C GLY A 272 -1.59 11.24 -11.32
N ASN A 273 -2.25 10.11 -11.12
CA ASN A 273 -1.59 8.79 -11.07
C ASN A 273 -1.08 8.37 -12.43
N ALA A 274 -1.85 8.67 -13.49
CA ALA A 274 -1.47 8.37 -14.85
C ALA A 274 -0.15 9.08 -15.24
N ALA A 275 0.10 10.27 -14.67
CA ALA A 275 1.39 10.94 -14.80
C ALA A 275 2.51 10.23 -14.01
N THR A 276 2.21 9.66 -12.84
CA THR A 276 3.17 8.87 -12.06
C THR A 276 3.62 7.63 -12.84
N TYR A 277 2.67 6.87 -13.40
CA TYR A 277 2.98 5.67 -14.19
C TYR A 277 3.74 6.01 -15.48
N ALA A 278 3.45 7.18 -16.07
CA ALA A 278 4.14 7.67 -17.25
C ALA A 278 5.62 7.99 -16.99
N ILE A 279 5.97 8.47 -15.79
CA ILE A 279 7.36 8.83 -15.46
C ILE A 279 8.26 7.59 -15.50
N ASP A 280 7.83 6.48 -14.91
CA ASP A 280 8.60 5.24 -14.90
C ASP A 280 8.78 4.68 -16.31
N ALA A 281 7.71 4.63 -17.10
CA ALA A 281 7.79 4.17 -18.49
C ALA A 281 8.72 5.05 -19.35
N ILE A 282 8.73 6.37 -19.14
CA ILE A 282 9.66 7.28 -19.83
C ILE A 282 11.10 7.07 -19.34
N ALA A 283 11.32 6.86 -18.05
CA ALA A 283 12.65 6.59 -17.51
C ALA A 283 13.26 5.33 -18.13
N ASP A 284 12.48 4.25 -18.26
CA ASP A 284 12.88 3.02 -18.94
C ASP A 284 13.21 3.27 -20.42
N ALA A 285 12.36 4.02 -21.14
CA ALA A 285 12.61 4.37 -22.53
C ALA A 285 13.89 5.18 -22.71
N VAL A 286 14.16 6.13 -21.81
CA VAL A 286 15.40 6.93 -21.82
C VAL A 286 16.62 6.06 -21.56
N ALA A 287 16.53 5.14 -20.59
CA ALA A 287 17.60 4.18 -20.31
C ALA A 287 17.93 3.34 -21.56
N LYS A 288 16.90 2.83 -22.24
CA LYS A 288 17.05 2.05 -23.48
C LYS A 288 17.69 2.85 -24.62
N VAL A 289 17.24 4.10 -24.85
CA VAL A 289 17.87 4.98 -25.85
C VAL A 289 19.31 5.30 -25.48
N SER A 290 19.60 5.49 -24.20
CA SER A 290 20.96 5.74 -23.70
C SER A 290 21.87 4.54 -23.95
N GLU A 291 21.38 3.32 -23.73
CA GLU A 291 22.10 2.08 -24.03
C GLU A 291 22.43 1.96 -25.53
N GLN A 292 21.44 2.17 -26.41
CA GLN A 292 21.68 2.16 -27.86
C GLN A 292 22.71 3.21 -28.29
N ARG A 293 22.67 4.43 -27.72
CA ARG A 293 23.66 5.47 -28.00
C ARG A 293 25.05 5.10 -27.49
N SER A 294 25.14 4.43 -26.34
CA SER A 294 26.39 3.91 -25.79
C SER A 294 27.01 2.86 -26.73
N ALA A 295 26.20 1.90 -27.19
CA ALA A 295 26.63 0.88 -28.15
C ALA A 295 27.12 1.50 -29.48
N LEU A 296 26.39 2.48 -30.02
CA LEU A 296 26.81 3.18 -31.24
C LEU A 296 28.08 4.04 -31.03
N GLY A 297 28.25 4.63 -29.84
CA GLY A 297 29.49 5.32 -29.48
C GLY A 297 30.69 4.37 -29.43
N ALA A 298 30.50 3.15 -28.92
CA ALA A 298 31.54 2.12 -28.95
C ALA A 298 31.90 1.71 -30.40
N VAL A 299 30.92 1.60 -31.29
CA VAL A 299 31.13 1.37 -32.73
C VAL A 299 31.90 2.54 -33.35
N GLN A 300 31.55 3.79 -33.03
CA GLN A 300 32.25 4.97 -33.53
C GLN A 300 33.72 4.97 -33.09
N ASN A 301 34.00 4.71 -31.81
CA ASN A 301 35.38 4.64 -31.31
C ASN A 301 36.19 3.57 -32.05
N ARG A 302 35.57 2.41 -32.35
CA ARG A 302 36.21 1.36 -33.15
C ARG A 302 36.50 1.86 -34.57
N LEU A 303 35.57 2.54 -35.22
CA LEU A 303 35.76 3.11 -36.55
C LEU A 303 36.87 4.16 -36.57
N GLU A 304 36.94 5.05 -35.59
CA GLU A 304 38.02 6.07 -35.48
C GLU A 304 39.40 5.41 -35.36
N HIS A 305 39.51 4.38 -34.52
CA HIS A 305 40.75 3.60 -34.42
C HIS A 305 41.10 2.84 -35.71
N THR A 306 40.09 2.28 -36.39
CA THR A 306 40.32 1.61 -37.68
C THR A 306 40.78 2.60 -38.75
N ILE A 307 40.18 3.79 -38.84
CA ILE A 307 40.60 4.84 -39.78
C ILE A 307 42.05 5.23 -39.50
N ALA A 308 42.40 5.55 -38.25
CA ALA A 308 43.77 5.92 -37.90
C ALA A 308 44.77 4.80 -38.22
N ASN A 309 44.40 3.54 -38.02
CA ASN A 309 45.25 2.41 -38.39
C ASN A 309 45.41 2.29 -39.92
N VAL A 310 44.33 2.42 -40.69
CA VAL A 310 44.37 2.36 -42.15
C VAL A 310 45.18 3.51 -42.73
N ASP A 311 45.04 4.73 -42.20
CA ASP A 311 45.83 5.88 -42.63
C ASP A 311 47.33 5.66 -42.42
N ASN A 312 47.71 5.13 -41.25
CA ASN A 312 49.10 4.74 -40.98
C ASN A 312 49.61 3.64 -41.92
N VAL A 313 48.77 2.64 -42.22
CA VAL A 313 49.13 1.58 -43.19
C VAL A 313 49.33 2.18 -44.57
N VAL A 314 48.43 3.05 -45.03
CA VAL A 314 48.55 3.75 -46.31
C VAL A 314 49.84 4.56 -46.35
N GLU A 315 50.13 5.40 -45.34
CA GLU A 315 51.36 6.19 -45.28
C GLU A 315 52.62 5.32 -45.37
N ASN A 316 52.66 4.22 -44.63
CA ASN A 316 53.79 3.28 -44.65
C ASN A 316 53.94 2.57 -46.00
N THR A 317 52.83 2.16 -46.62
CA THR A 317 52.87 1.51 -47.95
C THR A 317 53.29 2.47 -49.05
N THR A 318 52.76 3.70 -49.09
CA THR A 318 53.18 4.72 -50.06
C THR A 318 54.64 5.14 -49.88
N SER A 319 55.16 5.10 -48.65
CA SER A 319 56.58 5.36 -48.39
C SER A 319 57.49 4.20 -48.82
N ALA A 320 56.95 2.99 -48.93
CA ALA A 320 57.67 1.78 -49.33
C ALA A 320 57.62 1.49 -50.84
N GLU A 321 56.64 2.08 -51.56
CA GLU A 321 56.57 2.12 -53.03
C GLU A 321 57.55 3.12 -53.64
#